data_AF-A0A849NCJ3-F1
#
_entry.id   AF-A0A849NCJ3-F1
#
_cell.length_a   1.000
_cell.length_b   1.000
_cell.length_c   1.000
_cell.angle_alpha   90.00
_cell.angle_beta   90.00
_cell.angle_gamma   90.00
#
_symmetry.space_group_name_H-M   'P 1'
#
loop_
_entity.id
_entity.type
_entity.pdbx_description
1 polymer ?
#
loop_
_entity_poly.entity_id
_entity_poly.type
_entity_poly.pdbx_seq_one_letter_code
_entity_poly.pdbx_strand_id
1 'polypeptide(L)'
;MLGYSKQSFYKRIRTEEKEEFEEALVVDLIKEKRKIWKKGSGRNLHCSLQEDFAAHGIKIGRDKFYELLRRNNLLNARKRYKTRTTYSYHHFHKYPNLIKDIVPLKPNQVIVSDITYILLRV
;
A
#
# COMPACT_ATOMS: atom_id res chain seq x y z
N MET A 1 8.48 -37.64 -27.61
CA MET A 1 7.20 -36.98 -27.30
C MET A 1 7.24 -36.49 -25.86
N LEU A 2 6.89 -35.23 -25.61
CA LEU A 2 6.75 -34.69 -24.25
C LEU A 2 5.62 -35.47 -23.55
N GLY A 3 5.91 -36.22 -22.48
CA GLY A 3 5.06 -37.25 -21.87
C GLY A 3 3.76 -36.79 -21.20
N TYR A 4 3.05 -35.82 -21.78
CA TYR A 4 1.78 -35.30 -21.30
C TYR A 4 0.62 -35.82 -22.15
N SER A 5 -0.47 -36.24 -21.50
CA SER A 5 -1.67 -36.72 -22.19
C SER A 5 -2.59 -35.55 -22.56
N LYS A 6 -3.40 -35.72 -23.61
CA LYS A 6 -4.44 -34.74 -23.98
C LYS A 6 -5.38 -34.43 -22.80
N GLN A 7 -5.67 -35.43 -21.97
CA GLN A 7 -6.49 -35.29 -20.77
C GLN A 7 -5.83 -34.40 -19.71
N SER A 8 -4.50 -34.51 -19.51
CA SER A 8 -3.79 -33.65 -18.56
C SER A 8 -3.82 -32.18 -18.97
N PHE A 9 -3.78 -31.91 -20.28
CA PHE A 9 -3.88 -30.56 -20.82
C PHE A 9 -5.23 -29.91 -20.50
N TYR A 10 -6.35 -30.56 -20.82
CA TYR A 10 -7.68 -30.01 -20.52
C TYR A 10 -7.98 -29.96 -19.02
N LYS A 11 -7.45 -30.89 -18.23
CA LYS A 11 -7.56 -30.83 -16.76
C LYS A 11 -6.87 -29.58 -16.21
N ARG A 12 -5.71 -29.21 -16.75
CA ARG A 12 -4.99 -28.00 -16.36
C ARG A 12 -5.81 -26.75 -16.64
N ILE A 13 -6.33 -26.61 -17.87
CA ILE A 13 -7.18 -25.46 -18.26
C ILE A 13 -8.37 -25.30 -17.32
N ARG A 14 -9.13 -26.38 -17.07
CA ARG A 14 -10.29 -26.33 -16.17
C ARG A 14 -9.93 -25.95 -14.73
N THR A 15 -8.74 -26.34 -14.30
CA THR A 15 -8.24 -26.00 -12.95
C THR A 15 -7.85 -24.53 -12.90
N GLU A 16 -7.14 -24.02 -13.91
CA GLU A 16 -6.78 -22.61 -14.05
C GLU A 16 -8.04 -21.72 -14.08
N GLU A 17 -9.04 -22.05 -14.90
CA GLU A 17 -10.32 -21.33 -14.97
C GLU A 17 -11.05 -21.30 -13.61
N LYS A 18 -11.06 -22.43 -12.90
CA LYS A 18 -11.68 -22.54 -11.58
C LYS A 18 -10.93 -21.69 -10.54
N GLU A 19 -9.60 -21.76 -10.54
CA GLU A 19 -8.78 -20.97 -9.63
C GLU A 19 -8.96 -19.48 -9.88
N GLU A 20 -9.00 -19.04 -11.14
CA GLU A 20 -9.21 -17.65 -11.50
C GLU A 20 -10.58 -17.14 -11.01
N PHE A 21 -11.62 -17.94 -11.15
CA PHE A 21 -12.96 -17.63 -10.64
C PHE A 21 -12.99 -17.53 -9.10
N GLU A 22 -12.38 -18.50 -8.39
CA GLU A 22 -12.28 -18.47 -6.93
C GLU A 22 -11.50 -17.24 -6.45
N GLU A 23 -10.39 -16.91 -7.12
CA GLU A 23 -9.57 -15.74 -6.80
C GLU A 23 -10.34 -14.43 -7.00
N ALA A 24 -11.11 -14.30 -8.08
CA ALA A 24 -11.96 -13.15 -8.32
C ALA A 24 -13.01 -12.97 -7.21
N LEU A 25 -13.66 -14.06 -6.80
CA LEU A 25 -14.65 -14.03 -5.72
C LEU A 25 -14.03 -13.61 -4.38
N VAL A 26 -12.84 -14.12 -4.05
CA VAL A 26 -12.10 -13.71 -2.84
C VAL A 26 -11.75 -12.22 -2.89
N VAL A 27 -11.31 -11.71 -4.04
CA VAL A 27 -10.98 -10.28 -4.21
C VAL A 27 -12.21 -9.41 -3.94
N ASP A 28 -13.39 -9.81 -4.41
CA ASP A 28 -14.61 -9.04 -4.20
C ASP A 28 -15.10 -9.08 -2.75
N LEU A 29 -15.03 -10.24 -2.08
CA LEU A 29 -15.27 -10.34 -0.64
C LEU A 29 -14.35 -9.41 0.17
N ILE A 30 -13.07 -9.36 -0.19
CA ILE A 30 -12.09 -8.45 0.44
C ILE A 30 -12.50 -6.99 0.24
N LYS A 31 -12.91 -6.60 -0.97
CA LYS A 31 -13.32 -5.22 -1.27
C LYS A 31 -14.55 -4.83 -0.45
N GLU A 32 -15.56 -5.69 -0.37
CA GLU A 32 -16.75 -5.45 0.44
C GLU A 32 -16.39 -5.30 1.93
N LYS A 33 -15.58 -6.20 2.49
CA LYS A 33 -15.13 -6.11 3.88
C LYS A 33 -14.36 -4.82 4.15
N ARG A 34 -13.54 -4.36 3.18
CA ARG A 34 -12.75 -3.13 3.29
C ARG A 34 -13.56 -1.84 3.21
N LYS A 35 -14.80 -1.85 2.70
CA LYS A 35 -15.70 -0.69 2.79
C LYS A 35 -15.97 -0.32 4.25
N ILE A 36 -16.16 -1.34 5.09
CA ILE A 36 -16.37 -1.21 6.53
C ILE A 36 -15.02 -1.09 7.26
N TRP A 37 -14.12 -2.05 7.03
CA TRP A 37 -12.85 -2.13 7.75
C TRP A 37 -11.64 -1.67 6.91
N LYS A 38 -11.48 -0.35 6.81
CA LYS A 38 -10.51 0.28 5.89
C LYS A 38 -9.03 -0.07 6.14
N LYS A 39 -8.63 -0.40 7.39
CA LYS A 39 -7.22 -0.54 7.80
C LYS A 39 -6.92 -1.77 8.67
N GLY A 40 -7.75 -2.81 8.60
CA GLY A 40 -7.46 -4.07 9.29
C GLY A 40 -6.13 -4.67 8.86
N SER A 41 -5.45 -5.38 9.76
CA SER A 41 -4.27 -6.17 9.39
C SER A 41 -4.68 -7.28 8.42
N GLY A 42 -3.77 -7.70 7.52
CA GLY A 42 -4.07 -8.78 6.57
C GLY A 42 -4.43 -10.10 7.26
N ARG A 43 -3.85 -10.37 8.43
CA ARG A 43 -4.15 -11.56 9.24
C ARG A 43 -5.57 -11.48 9.79
N ASN A 44 -5.95 -10.35 10.36
CA ASN A 44 -7.29 -10.19 10.92
C ASN A 44 -8.35 -10.20 9.81
N LEU A 45 -8.02 -9.64 8.64
CA LEU A 45 -8.86 -9.72 7.45
C LEU A 45 -9.09 -11.18 7.02
N HIS A 46 -8.03 -11.98 6.91
CA HIS A 46 -8.12 -13.41 6.59
C HIS A 46 -8.96 -14.20 7.61
N CYS A 47 -8.78 -13.94 8.91
CA CYS A 47 -9.59 -14.56 9.95
C CYS A 47 -11.07 -14.14 9.85
N SER A 48 -11.34 -12.85 9.60
CA SER A 48 -12.71 -12.32 9.51
C SER A 48 -13.50 -12.78 8.29
N LEU A 49 -12.82 -13.34 7.29
CA LEU A 49 -13.40 -13.87 6.06
C LEU A 49 -13.50 -15.40 6.09
N GLN A 50 -13.10 -16.08 7.17
CA GLN A 50 -13.14 -17.54 7.23
C GLN A 50 -14.54 -18.11 7.05
N GLU A 51 -15.55 -17.47 7.66
CA GLU A 51 -16.96 -17.87 7.51
C GLU A 51 -17.44 -17.65 6.06
N ASP A 52 -17.09 -16.51 5.46
CA ASP A 52 -17.40 -16.19 4.07
C ASP A 52 -16.74 -17.22 3.12
N PHE A 53 -15.49 -17.60 3.36
CA PHE A 53 -14.79 -18.62 2.59
C PHE A 53 -15.44 -20.00 2.75
N ALA A 54 -15.84 -20.38 3.97
CA ALA A 54 -16.53 -21.63 4.22
C ALA A 54 -17.88 -21.70 3.49
N ALA A 55 -18.66 -20.61 3.51
CA ALA A 55 -19.94 -20.51 2.81
C ALA A 55 -19.82 -20.68 1.29
N HIS A 56 -18.74 -20.18 0.70
CA HIS A 56 -18.45 -20.32 -0.73
C HIS A 56 -17.60 -21.56 -1.08
N GLY A 57 -17.26 -22.40 -0.11
CA GLY A 57 -16.44 -23.60 -0.33
C GLY A 57 -14.98 -23.32 -0.71
N ILE A 58 -14.49 -22.10 -0.45
CA ILE A 58 -13.14 -21.67 -0.80
C ILE A 58 -12.14 -22.15 0.25
N LYS A 59 -11.08 -22.82 -0.21
CA LYS A 59 -9.95 -23.23 0.63
C LYS A 59 -8.72 -22.38 0.33
N ILE A 60 -8.58 -21.25 1.02
CA ILE A 60 -7.42 -20.36 0.86
C ILE A 60 -6.58 -20.27 2.14
N GLY A 61 -5.35 -20.75 2.04
CA GLY A 61 -4.35 -20.63 3.10
C GLY A 61 -3.85 -19.19 3.26
N ARG A 62 -3.23 -18.90 4.40
CA ARG A 62 -2.67 -17.58 4.73
C ARG A 62 -1.74 -17.07 3.63
N ASP A 63 -0.80 -17.89 3.16
CA ASP A 63 0.26 -17.42 2.26
C ASP A 63 -0.29 -17.12 0.86
N LYS A 64 -1.14 -17.99 0.31
CA LYS A 64 -1.89 -17.73 -0.95
C LYS A 64 -2.77 -16.48 -0.84
N PHE A 65 -3.39 -16.26 0.32
CA PHE A 65 -4.17 -15.03 0.58
C PHE A 65 -3.30 -13.76 0.53
N TYR A 66 -2.11 -13.76 1.16
CA TYR A 66 -1.20 -12.61 1.07
C TYR A 66 -0.63 -12.40 -0.32
N GLU A 67 -0.38 -13.47 -1.06
CA GLU A 67 0.03 -13.39 -2.46
C GLU A 67 -1.06 -12.78 -3.34
N LEU A 68 -2.31 -13.20 -3.17
CA LEU A 68 -3.48 -12.60 -3.82
C LEU A 68 -3.60 -11.10 -3.49
N LEU A 69 -3.44 -10.72 -2.22
CA LEU A 69 -3.45 -9.32 -1.81
C LEU A 69 -2.34 -8.50 -2.49
N ARG A 70 -1.14 -9.07 -2.65
CA ARG A 70 -0.01 -8.41 -3.34
C ARG A 70 -0.32 -8.21 -4.82
N ARG A 71 -0.72 -9.29 -5.51
CA ARG A 71 -1.03 -9.26 -6.96
C ARG A 71 -2.13 -8.24 -7.29
N ASN A 72 -3.08 -8.06 -6.38
CA ASN A 72 -4.21 -7.14 -6.56
C ASN A 72 -4.02 -5.75 -5.92
N ASN A 73 -2.82 -5.39 -5.44
CA ASN A 73 -2.55 -4.12 -4.76
C ASN A 73 -3.47 -3.84 -3.54
N LEU A 74 -3.91 -4.88 -2.85
CA LEU A 74 -4.82 -4.82 -1.70
C LEU A 74 -4.07 -4.86 -0.35
N LEU A 75 -2.74 -4.77 -0.34
CA LEU A 75 -1.98 -4.57 0.90
C LEU A 75 -2.13 -3.13 1.40
N ASN A 76 -2.21 -2.97 2.71
CA ASN A 76 -2.22 -1.63 3.30
C ASN A 76 -0.87 -0.95 3.03
N ALA A 77 -0.87 0.12 2.25
CA ALA A 77 0.32 0.92 2.03
C ALA A 77 0.78 1.56 3.34
N ARG A 78 2.09 1.53 3.60
CA ARG A 78 2.68 2.30 4.70
C ARG A 78 2.47 3.78 4.42
N LYS A 79 1.87 4.51 5.37
CA LYS A 79 1.84 5.97 5.29
C LYS A 79 3.28 6.49 5.25
N ARG A 80 3.61 7.25 4.21
CA ARG A 80 4.83 8.06 4.21
C ARG A 80 4.59 9.26 5.11
N TYR A 81 5.26 9.32 6.24
CA TYR A 81 5.32 10.52 7.05
C TYR A 81 6.40 11.42 6.45
N LYS A 82 6.03 12.65 6.11
CA LYS A 82 7.00 13.71 5.86
C LYS A 82 7.12 14.52 7.14
N THR A 83 8.33 14.64 7.68
CA THR A 83 8.58 15.54 8.81
C THR A 83 8.33 16.97 8.31
N ARG A 84 7.42 17.69 8.96
CA ARG A 84 7.29 19.14 8.73
C ARG A 84 8.50 19.79 9.39
N THR A 85 9.48 20.17 8.59
CA THR A 85 10.72 20.83 9.06
C THR A 85 10.47 22.23 9.61
N THR A 86 9.32 22.83 9.29
CA THR A 86 8.89 24.13 9.82
C THR A 86 7.52 24.00 10.46
N TYR A 87 7.46 24.08 11.79
CA TYR A 87 6.20 24.16 12.54
C TYR A 87 5.85 25.63 12.81
N SER A 88 5.32 26.32 11.81
CA SER A 88 4.90 27.73 11.93
C SER A 88 3.64 27.95 12.78
N TYR A 89 3.10 26.89 13.38
CA TYR A 89 2.00 26.94 14.34
C TYR A 89 2.53 26.96 15.79
N HIS A 90 3.51 27.83 16.05
CA HIS A 90 4.02 28.11 17.38
C HIS A 90 3.53 29.48 17.87
N HIS A 91 3.54 29.66 19.20
CA HIS A 91 3.16 30.93 19.84
C HIS A 91 4.28 31.98 19.82
N PHE A 92 5.50 31.62 19.40
CA PHE A 92 6.61 32.56 19.31
C PHE A 92 6.38 33.65 18.25
N HIS A 93 7.00 34.81 18.48
CA HIS A 93 7.00 35.94 17.56
C HIS A 93 7.55 35.53 16.19
N LYS A 94 6.88 35.94 15.11
CA LYS A 94 7.27 35.66 13.73
C LYS A 94 7.84 36.92 13.12
N TYR A 95 9.09 36.85 12.70
CA TYR A 95 9.71 37.97 11.99
C TYR A 95 9.08 38.12 10.59
N PRO A 96 8.85 39.36 10.12
CA PRO A 96 8.37 39.60 8.77
C PRO A 96 9.39 39.12 7.74
N ASN A 97 8.90 38.67 6.59
CA ASN A 97 9.76 38.26 5.48
C ASN A 97 10.41 39.51 4.86
N LEU A 98 11.68 39.76 5.21
CA LEU A 98 12.44 40.93 4.75
C LEU A 98 12.73 40.93 3.24
N ILE A 99 12.66 39.77 2.58
CA ILE A 99 12.96 39.64 1.15
C ILE A 99 11.71 39.63 0.26
N LYS A 100 10.51 39.84 0.83
CA LYS A 100 9.23 39.68 0.12
C LYS A 100 9.12 40.52 -1.15
N ASP A 101 9.56 41.77 -1.10
CA ASP A 101 9.41 42.76 -2.18
C ASP A 101 10.74 43.04 -2.91
N ILE A 102 11.79 42.24 -2.63
CA ILE A 102 13.12 42.39 -3.24
C ILE A 102 13.21 41.52 -4.49
N VAL A 103 13.52 42.14 -5.62
CA VAL A 103 13.89 41.44 -6.87
C VAL A 103 15.40 41.52 -7.04
N PRO A 104 16.17 40.44 -6.79
CA PRO A 104 17.61 40.46 -6.96
C PRO A 104 17.98 40.49 -8.46
N LEU A 105 18.66 41.55 -8.89
CA LEU A 105 19.15 41.78 -10.26
C LEU A 105 20.65 41.47 -10.40
N LYS A 106 21.38 41.34 -9.28
CA LYS A 106 22.82 41.09 -9.23
C LYS A 106 23.16 40.03 -8.17
N PRO A 107 24.29 39.32 -8.30
CA PRO A 107 24.80 38.45 -7.25
C PRO A 107 24.98 39.19 -5.91
N ASN A 108 24.94 38.46 -4.80
CA ASN A 108 25.18 38.95 -3.43
C ASN A 108 24.13 39.95 -2.87
N GLN A 109 22.94 40.05 -3.47
CA GLN A 109 21.86 40.90 -2.95
C GLN A 109 20.98 40.20 -1.90
N VAL A 110 20.89 38.88 -1.96
CA VAL A 110 20.20 38.05 -0.97
C VAL A 110 21.08 36.83 -0.71
N ILE A 111 21.35 36.56 0.57
CA ILE A 111 22.08 35.36 1.01
C ILE A 111 21.12 34.56 1.89
N VAL A 112 20.91 33.30 1.54
CA VAL A 112 20.08 32.37 2.31
C VAL A 112 20.99 31.28 2.86
N SER A 113 20.87 31.01 4.16
CA SER A 113 21.52 29.88 4.82
C SER A 113 20.45 28.90 5.29
N ASP A 114 20.63 27.61 4.98
CA ASP A 114 19.81 26.54 5.54
C ASP A 114 20.64 25.71 6.51
N ILE A 115 19.99 25.13 7.54
CA ILE A 115 20.65 24.24 8.49
C ILE A 115 20.25 22.80 8.21
N THR A 116 21.24 21.94 7.98
CA THR A 116 21.01 20.51 7.78
C THR A 116 21.51 19.74 9.00
N TYR A 117 20.62 18.98 9.63
CA TYR A 117 21.01 18.07 10.70
C TYR A 117 21.74 16.86 10.12
N ILE A 118 22.99 16.64 10.54
CA ILE A 118 23.75 15.44 10.21
C ILE A 118 23.58 14.43 11.34
N LEU A 119 23.03 13.26 11.02
CA LEU A 119 22.88 12.18 11.98
C LEU A 119 24.26 11.56 12.26
N LEU A 120 24.74 11.68 13.49
CA LEU A 120 25.92 10.95 13.95
C LEU A 120 25.54 9.50 14.25
N ARG A 121 26.33 8.55 13.74
CA ARG A 121 26.23 7.14 14.17
C ARG A 121 27.05 6.99 15.45
N VAL A 122 26.38 6.66 16.54
CA VAL A 122 26.98 6.20 17.80
C VAL A 122 26.71 4.72 17.94
#